data_AF-A0A1I8IAL0-F1
#
_entry.id   AF-A0A1I8IAL0-F1
#
_cell.length_a   1.000
_cell.length_b   1.000
_cell.length_c   1.000
_cell.angle_alpha   90.00
_cell.angle_beta   90.00
_cell.angle_gamma   90.00
#
_symmetry.space_group_name_H-M   'P 1'
#
loop_
_entity.id
_entity.type
_entity.pdbx_description
1 polymer ?
#
loop_
_entity_poly.entity_id
_entity_poly.type
_entity_poly.pdbx_seq_one_letter_code
_entity_poly.pdbx_strand_id
1 'polypeptide(L)'
;LHHVTESAANSGQLWQSSRGSLSDYEAVRSLPSQSESSCAVRANIDTAVHLMPFNASSSLCAHFRCRLGLSHCRKCRNANKGFQRVRTAGSDCWTTVQHRVSGSVDFYRNWTQYQSEFGEGPDGNYWIGLNALHEITQHGSHKVRFLMKAWNGSEHWAEYSSFSVGPESDNYRLSVSGFSGSAGIGDCFSALNGQQFTTKDADHDTYPGNCAVFFRGAWWFTACHCTHPNGEYRDASKATGDPYAQGVIWSLYFGYYYTH
;
A
#
# COMPACT_ATOMS: atom_id res chain seq x y z
N LEU A 1 -9.65 -24.63 11.39
CA LEU A 1 -10.78 -25.13 10.58
C LEU A 1 -11.47 -23.95 9.91
N HIS A 2 -11.10 -23.62 8.67
CA HIS A 2 -11.90 -22.71 7.84
C HIS A 2 -12.73 -23.57 6.89
N HIS A 3 -14.05 -23.42 6.97
CA HIS A 3 -14.98 -24.04 6.03
C HIS A 3 -14.71 -23.50 4.63
N VAL A 4 -14.01 -24.30 3.83
CA VAL A 4 -14.03 -24.21 2.37
C VAL A 4 -15.19 -25.09 1.91
N THR A 5 -16.21 -24.49 1.29
CA THR A 5 -17.18 -25.23 0.48
C THR A 5 -16.93 -24.90 -0.98
N GLU A 6 -16.39 -25.89 -1.70
CA GLU A 6 -16.39 -26.10 -3.16
C GLU A 6 -17.79 -25.89 -3.77
N SER A 7 -18.03 -25.66 -5.05
CA SER A 7 -17.29 -25.50 -6.31
C SER A 7 -18.29 -24.80 -7.27
N ALA A 8 -17.90 -24.10 -8.33
CA ALA A 8 -17.67 -24.71 -9.63
C ALA A 8 -16.91 -23.74 -10.53
N ALA A 9 -15.83 -24.26 -11.12
CA ALA A 9 -15.04 -23.61 -12.15
C ALA A 9 -15.85 -23.49 -13.44
N ASN A 10 -15.99 -22.26 -13.94
CA ASN A 10 -15.82 -21.91 -15.34
C ASN A 10 -15.81 -20.36 -15.43
N SER A 11 -14.68 -19.81 -15.89
CA SER A 11 -14.14 -18.44 -15.71
C SER A 11 -13.44 -18.21 -14.35
N GLY A 12 -12.17 -17.82 -14.39
CA GLY A 12 -11.19 -18.03 -13.32
C GLY A 12 -11.02 -16.89 -12.29
N GLN A 13 -12.09 -16.25 -11.83
CA GLN A 13 -12.01 -15.22 -10.77
C GLN A 13 -12.45 -15.77 -9.40
N LEU A 14 -11.57 -15.68 -8.40
CA LEU A 14 -11.86 -16.03 -7.00
C LEU A 14 -12.60 -14.88 -6.31
N TRP A 15 -13.83 -15.08 -5.83
CA TRP A 15 -14.59 -14.02 -5.15
C TRP A 15 -14.39 -14.05 -3.63
N GLN A 16 -13.95 -12.93 -3.05
CA GLN A 16 -13.77 -12.79 -1.61
C GLN A 16 -14.83 -11.86 -1.01
N SER A 17 -15.34 -12.21 0.17
CA SER A 17 -16.25 -11.34 0.92
C SER A 17 -15.47 -10.18 1.52
N SER A 18 -15.98 -8.96 1.35
CA SER A 18 -15.39 -7.73 1.86
C SER A 18 -16.49 -6.81 2.39
N ARG A 19 -16.08 -5.81 3.17
CA ARG A 19 -16.92 -4.67 3.56
C ARG A 19 -16.29 -3.42 2.98
N GLY A 20 -16.99 -2.73 2.07
CA GLY A 20 -16.45 -1.57 1.36
C GLY A 20 -17.52 -0.66 0.76
N SER A 21 -17.12 0.56 0.41
CA SER A 21 -17.95 1.57 -0.28
C SER A 21 -18.15 1.23 -1.76
N LEU A 22 -19.23 1.73 -2.37
CA LEU A 22 -19.50 1.62 -3.82
C LEU A 22 -19.09 2.87 -4.62
N SER A 23 -18.64 3.95 -3.98
CA SER A 23 -18.43 5.28 -4.61
C SER A 23 -17.45 5.31 -5.77
N ASP A 24 -16.43 4.46 -5.72
CA ASP A 24 -15.33 4.43 -6.68
C ASP A 24 -15.57 3.39 -7.79
N TYR A 25 -16.72 2.74 -7.69
CA TYR A 25 -17.24 1.86 -8.71
C TYR A 25 -18.31 2.58 -9.50
N GLU A 26 -18.34 2.30 -10.79
CA GLU A 26 -19.51 2.61 -11.60
C GLU A 26 -20.35 1.35 -11.78
N ALA A 27 -21.66 1.56 -11.72
CA ALA A 27 -22.62 0.50 -11.99
C ALA A 27 -22.46 0.08 -13.44
N VAL A 28 -22.12 -1.20 -13.64
CA VAL A 28 -22.15 -1.82 -14.96
C VAL A 28 -23.60 -2.15 -15.30
N ARG A 29 -24.28 -2.82 -14.36
CA ARG A 29 -25.70 -3.20 -14.48
C ARG A 29 -26.27 -3.63 -13.13
N SER A 30 -27.60 -3.67 -13.04
CA SER A 30 -28.33 -4.34 -11.96
C SER A 30 -29.34 -5.30 -12.55
N LEU A 31 -29.42 -6.50 -11.96
CA LEU A 31 -30.21 -7.62 -12.46
C LEU A 31 -30.89 -8.33 -11.28
N PRO A 32 -32.11 -8.86 -11.45
CA PRO A 32 -32.70 -9.78 -10.47
C PRO A 32 -31.84 -11.04 -10.31
N SER A 33 -31.67 -11.50 -9.08
CA SER A 33 -31.02 -12.79 -8.78
C SER A 33 -31.73 -13.50 -7.64
N GLN A 34 -31.81 -14.82 -7.72
CA GLN A 34 -32.45 -15.65 -6.69
C GLN A 34 -31.57 -15.82 -5.44
N SER A 35 -30.27 -15.63 -5.58
CA SER A 35 -29.31 -15.78 -4.49
C SER A 35 -28.02 -15.01 -4.76
N GLU A 36 -27.21 -14.85 -3.70
CA GLU A 36 -25.85 -14.34 -3.79
C GLU A 36 -24.95 -15.24 -4.66
N SER A 37 -25.12 -16.57 -4.57
CA SER A 37 -24.36 -17.52 -5.40
C SER A 37 -24.67 -17.37 -6.89
N SER A 38 -25.95 -17.22 -7.26
CA SER A 38 -26.36 -16.94 -8.64
C SER A 38 -25.81 -15.59 -9.14
N CYS A 39 -25.77 -14.58 -8.25
CA CYS A 39 -25.18 -13.28 -8.57
C CYS A 39 -23.67 -13.41 -8.85
N ALA A 40 -22.95 -14.15 -8.01
CA ALA A 40 -21.52 -14.40 -8.19
C ALA A 40 -21.20 -15.14 -9.50
N VAL A 41 -21.96 -16.19 -9.84
CA VAL A 41 -21.79 -16.93 -11.11
C VAL A 41 -21.95 -16.00 -12.32
N ARG A 42 -22.95 -15.12 -12.31
CA ARG A 42 -23.22 -14.19 -13.41
C ARG A 42 -22.16 -13.10 -13.56
N ALA A 43 -21.59 -12.66 -12.45
CA ALA A 43 -20.51 -11.68 -12.48
C ALA A 43 -19.19 -12.31 -12.93
N ASN A 44 -18.96 -13.59 -12.61
CA ASN A 44 -17.75 -14.31 -13.02
C ASN A 44 -17.58 -14.36 -14.55
N ILE A 45 -18.71 -14.42 -15.27
CA ILE A 45 -18.75 -14.44 -16.74
C ILE A 45 -18.35 -13.08 -17.34
N ASP A 46 -18.44 -12.00 -16.57
CA ASP A 46 -18.21 -10.64 -17.04
C ASP A 46 -16.88 -10.10 -16.50
N THR A 47 -15.84 -10.17 -17.33
CA THR A 47 -14.48 -9.79 -16.96
C THR A 47 -14.32 -8.31 -16.61
N ALA A 48 -15.31 -7.46 -16.94
CA ALA A 48 -15.32 -6.06 -16.52
C ALA A 48 -15.78 -5.89 -15.06
N VAL A 49 -16.38 -6.90 -14.43
CA VAL A 49 -16.94 -6.81 -13.09
C VAL A 49 -15.88 -7.10 -12.04
N HIS A 50 -15.69 -6.18 -11.10
CA HIS A 50 -14.75 -6.32 -10.00
C HIS A 50 -15.44 -6.40 -8.64
N LEU A 51 -16.72 -6.03 -8.57
CA LEU A 51 -17.50 -6.02 -7.34
C LEU A 51 -18.96 -6.40 -7.64
N MET A 52 -19.56 -7.19 -6.75
CA MET A 52 -21.00 -7.41 -6.70
C MET A 52 -21.56 -7.36 -5.26
N PRO A 53 -22.56 -6.53 -4.99
CA PRO A 53 -23.47 -6.74 -3.87
C PRO A 53 -24.70 -7.53 -4.31
N PHE A 54 -25.23 -8.30 -3.37
CA PHE A 54 -26.54 -8.92 -3.45
C PHE A 54 -27.39 -8.46 -2.27
N ASN A 55 -28.59 -7.94 -2.54
CA ASN A 55 -29.55 -7.57 -1.51
C ASN A 55 -30.65 -8.62 -1.44
N ALA A 56 -30.70 -9.38 -0.35
CA ALA A 56 -31.67 -10.44 -0.14
C ALA A 56 -33.12 -9.92 0.00
N SER A 57 -33.30 -8.71 0.54
CA SER A 57 -34.63 -8.11 0.73
C SER A 57 -35.25 -7.64 -0.59
N SER A 58 -34.43 -7.24 -1.57
CA SER A 58 -34.89 -6.79 -2.89
C SER A 58 -34.59 -7.77 -4.02
N SER A 59 -33.95 -8.91 -3.74
CA SER A 59 -33.48 -9.90 -4.72
C SER A 59 -32.64 -9.27 -5.86
N LEU A 60 -31.90 -8.21 -5.55
CA LEU A 60 -31.15 -7.43 -6.54
C LEU A 60 -29.66 -7.79 -6.49
N CYS A 61 -29.11 -8.12 -7.65
CA CYS A 61 -27.69 -8.29 -7.90
C CYS A 61 -27.18 -7.11 -8.72
N ALA A 62 -26.27 -6.33 -8.15
CA ALA A 62 -25.64 -5.23 -8.88
C ALA A 62 -24.20 -5.59 -9.22
N HIS A 63 -23.77 -5.21 -10.42
CA HIS A 63 -22.41 -5.43 -10.92
C HIS A 63 -21.71 -4.10 -11.06
N PHE A 64 -20.46 -4.06 -10.63
CA PHE A 64 -19.69 -2.85 -10.52
C PHE A 64 -18.30 -3.06 -11.09
N ARG A 65 -17.79 -2.02 -11.77
CA ARG A 65 -16.40 -1.96 -12.24
C ARG A 65 -15.72 -0.71 -11.72
N CYS A 66 -14.40 -0.75 -11.62
CA CYS A 66 -13.62 0.39 -11.16
C CYS A 66 -13.62 1.48 -12.24
N ARG A 67 -13.79 2.75 -11.87
CA ARG A 67 -13.89 3.88 -12.82
C ARG A 67 -12.60 4.21 -13.60
N LEU A 68 -11.42 3.69 -13.25
CA LEU A 68 -10.14 4.23 -13.74
C LEU A 68 -9.15 3.23 -14.40
N GLY A 69 -9.60 2.05 -14.84
CA GLY A 69 -8.76 1.18 -15.69
C GLY A 69 -7.51 0.56 -15.00
N LEU A 70 -6.91 -0.42 -15.66
CA LEU A 70 -5.95 -1.36 -15.08
C LEU A 70 -4.48 -0.92 -15.23
N SER A 71 -3.73 -0.98 -14.13
CA SER A 71 -2.37 -1.56 -14.18
C SER A 71 -1.96 -2.29 -12.90
N HIS A 72 -2.34 -1.85 -11.67
CA HIS A 72 -1.99 -2.57 -10.42
C HIS A 72 -3.05 -2.46 -9.28
N CYS A 73 -4.31 -2.74 -9.60
CA CYS A 73 -5.54 -2.37 -8.86
C CYS A 73 -5.40 -1.96 -7.37
N ARG A 74 -5.28 -0.64 -7.16
CA ARG A 74 -5.55 0.09 -5.92
C ARG A 74 -7.08 0.08 -5.69
N LYS A 75 -7.56 -0.57 -4.64
CA LYS A 75 -8.99 -0.59 -4.26
C LYS A 75 -9.43 0.83 -3.91
N CYS A 76 -9.99 1.57 -4.88
CA CYS A 76 -11.21 2.35 -4.69
C CYS A 76 -11.46 2.74 -3.21
N ARG A 77 -10.85 3.84 -2.72
CA ARG A 77 -10.79 4.15 -1.28
C ARG A 77 -11.50 5.46 -0.90
N ASN A 78 -12.62 5.25 -0.21
CA ASN A 78 -13.14 5.92 0.99
C ASN A 78 -13.40 7.45 1.01
N ALA A 79 -14.70 7.79 0.96
CA ALA A 79 -15.34 8.70 1.91
C ALA A 79 -16.73 8.15 2.32
N ASN A 80 -17.10 8.40 3.58
CA ASN A 80 -18.23 7.83 4.34
C ASN A 80 -19.59 7.71 3.61
N LYS A 81 -20.14 6.49 3.62
CA LYS A 81 -21.48 6.15 4.16
C LYS A 81 -21.74 4.63 4.06
N GLY A 82 -21.68 3.94 5.21
CA GLY A 82 -22.21 2.58 5.40
C GLY A 82 -21.33 1.46 4.85
N PHE A 83 -20.80 0.61 5.74
CA PHE A 83 -20.22 -0.66 5.33
C PHE A 83 -21.33 -1.63 4.92
N GLN A 84 -21.31 -2.11 3.68
CA GLN A 84 -22.15 -3.23 3.24
C GLN A 84 -21.32 -4.46 2.89
N ARG A 85 -21.90 -5.65 3.07
CA ARG A 85 -21.28 -6.91 2.68
C ARG A 85 -21.32 -7.02 1.16
N VAL A 86 -20.15 -7.04 0.53
CA VAL A 86 -19.97 -7.16 -0.93
C VAL A 86 -19.02 -8.32 -1.22
N ARG A 87 -19.02 -8.81 -2.45
CA ARG A 87 -17.96 -9.69 -2.95
C ARG A 87 -17.13 -8.96 -3.99
N THR A 88 -15.81 -9.16 -3.92
CA THR A 88 -14.83 -8.53 -4.82
C THR A 88 -14.01 -9.60 -5.53
N ALA A 89 -13.68 -9.34 -6.80
CA ALA A 89 -12.85 -10.24 -7.59
C ALA A 89 -11.44 -10.27 -6.98
N GLY A 90 -10.93 -11.48 -6.78
CA GLY A 90 -9.57 -11.75 -6.33
C GLY A 90 -8.60 -11.53 -7.47
N SER A 91 -8.24 -10.27 -7.66
CA SER A 91 -6.99 -9.88 -8.30
C SER A 91 -5.99 -9.45 -7.22
N ASP A 92 -4.71 -9.34 -7.57
CA ASP A 92 -3.65 -8.78 -6.70
C ASP A 92 -3.98 -7.33 -6.33
N CYS A 93 -4.87 -7.16 -5.35
CA CYS A 93 -5.36 -5.88 -4.90
C CYS A 93 -4.42 -5.32 -3.85
N TRP A 94 -3.73 -4.23 -4.19
CA TRP A 94 -2.77 -3.60 -3.29
C TRP A 94 -3.47 -2.62 -2.35
N THR A 95 -3.04 -2.63 -1.08
CA THR A 95 -3.41 -1.59 -0.11
C THR A 95 -2.28 -0.55 -0.08
N THR A 96 -2.59 0.70 -0.41
CA THR A 96 -1.65 1.80 -0.22
C THR A 96 -1.42 2.01 1.27
N VAL A 97 -0.16 1.89 1.69
CA VAL A 97 0.27 2.13 3.08
C VAL A 97 1.06 3.42 3.21
N GLN A 98 1.66 3.88 2.11
CA GLN A 98 2.39 5.13 2.00
C GLN A 98 2.25 5.64 0.57
N HIS A 99 2.13 6.95 0.39
CA HIS A 99 2.17 7.57 -0.93
C HIS A 99 2.75 8.98 -0.85
N ARG A 100 3.65 9.33 -1.78
CA ARG A 100 4.25 10.67 -1.92
C ARG A 100 4.00 11.19 -3.34
N VAL A 101 3.38 12.35 -3.46
CA VAL A 101 3.03 12.98 -4.75
C VAL A 101 3.27 14.48 -4.81
N SER A 102 3.48 15.11 -3.64
CA SER A 102 3.79 16.54 -3.53
C SER A 102 4.36 16.84 -2.14
N GLY A 103 4.79 18.09 -1.91
CA GLY A 103 5.21 18.58 -0.60
C GLY A 103 4.07 19.03 0.33
N SER A 104 2.80 18.68 0.06
CA SER A 104 1.66 19.21 0.82
C SER A 104 1.52 18.67 2.25
N VAL A 105 2.10 17.50 2.53
CA VAL A 105 2.08 16.87 3.86
C VAL A 105 3.50 16.71 4.37
N ASP A 106 3.76 17.23 5.57
CA ASP A 106 5.03 17.02 6.27
C ASP A 106 5.13 15.57 6.78
N PHE A 107 6.24 14.90 6.47
CA PHE A 107 6.58 13.54 6.95
C PHE A 107 7.64 13.58 8.06
N TYR A 108 8.17 14.75 8.44
CA TYR A 108 9.08 14.90 9.57
C TYR A 108 8.34 14.95 10.92
N ARG A 109 7.67 13.85 11.23
CA ARG A 109 6.74 13.69 12.36
C ARG A 109 7.36 12.91 13.52
N ASN A 110 6.71 13.01 14.67
CA ASN A 110 7.13 12.34 15.90
C ASN A 110 6.60 10.89 15.99
N TRP A 111 7.06 10.13 16.99
CA TRP A 111 6.65 8.73 17.22
C TRP A 111 5.14 8.55 17.23
N THR A 112 4.44 9.26 18.14
CA THR A 112 2.99 9.15 18.30
C THR A 112 2.23 9.44 17.01
N GLN A 113 2.71 10.37 16.19
CA GLN A 113 2.11 10.68 14.90
C GLN A 113 2.32 9.56 13.87
N TYR A 114 3.46 8.88 13.87
CA TYR A 114 3.73 7.75 12.98
C TYR A 114 2.98 6.47 13.38
N GLN A 115 2.57 6.35 14.65
CA GLN A 115 1.75 5.22 15.11
C GLN A 115 0.36 5.22 14.46
N SER A 116 -0.20 6.39 14.19
CA SER A 116 -1.53 6.59 13.62
C SER A 116 -1.48 7.04 12.16
N GLU A 117 -2.62 6.96 11.48
CA GLU A 117 -2.78 7.46 10.12
C GLU A 117 -2.56 8.99 10.05
N PHE A 118 -1.89 9.46 8.99
CA PHE A 118 -1.85 10.88 8.65
C PHE A 118 -1.79 11.14 7.14
N GLY A 119 -2.12 12.37 6.75
CA GLY A 119 -2.06 12.85 5.38
C GLY A 119 -3.45 13.05 4.76
N GLU A 120 -3.50 13.02 3.44
CA GLU A 120 -4.65 13.36 2.59
C GLU A 120 -5.41 12.12 2.11
N GLY A 121 -5.07 10.96 2.65
CA GLY A 121 -5.57 9.68 2.20
C GLY A 121 -4.77 9.13 1.00
N PRO A 122 -4.99 7.85 0.65
CA PRO A 122 -4.13 7.07 -0.27
C PRO A 122 -3.90 7.57 -1.68
N ASP A 123 -4.75 8.47 -2.16
CA ASP A 123 -4.62 9.07 -3.49
C ASP A 123 -3.82 10.38 -3.43
N GLY A 124 -3.64 10.96 -2.25
CA GLY A 124 -2.75 12.10 -1.97
C GLY A 124 -1.49 11.65 -1.21
N ASN A 125 -0.90 12.56 -0.44
CA ASN A 125 0.23 12.20 0.43
C ASN A 125 -0.28 11.48 1.69
N TYR A 126 0.22 10.28 1.96
CA TYR A 126 -0.41 9.37 2.92
C TYR A 126 0.57 8.50 3.69
N TRP A 127 0.25 8.24 4.95
CA TRP A 127 0.83 7.17 5.77
C TRP A 127 -0.30 6.49 6.57
N ILE A 128 -0.37 5.16 6.51
CA ILE A 128 -1.44 4.38 7.15
C ILE A 128 -1.32 4.27 8.67
N GLY A 129 -0.14 4.52 9.24
CA GLY A 129 0.16 4.31 10.66
C GLY A 129 0.83 2.96 10.95
N LEU A 130 1.79 2.96 11.87
CA LEU A 130 2.51 1.74 12.28
C LEU A 130 1.60 0.71 12.95
N ASN A 131 0.59 1.16 13.71
CA ASN A 131 -0.39 0.27 14.33
C ASN A 131 -1.16 -0.52 13.28
N ALA A 132 -1.68 0.17 12.26
CA ALA A 132 -2.39 -0.47 11.16
C ALA A 132 -1.46 -1.36 10.31
N LEU A 133 -0.21 -0.94 10.06
CA LEU A 133 0.78 -1.78 9.37
C LEU A 133 1.04 -3.08 10.11
N HIS A 134 1.26 -3.03 11.42
CA HIS A 134 1.43 -4.22 12.26
C HIS A 134 0.18 -5.10 12.19
N GLU A 135 -1.00 -4.54 12.44
CA GLU A 135 -2.27 -5.29 12.44
C GLU A 135 -2.55 -6.00 11.12
N ILE A 136 -2.22 -5.37 9.99
CA ILE A 136 -2.43 -5.93 8.66
C ILE A 136 -1.40 -7.00 8.34
N THR A 137 -0.18 -6.94 8.91
CA THR A 137 0.95 -7.81 8.52
C THR A 137 1.33 -8.87 9.55
N GLN A 138 0.73 -8.85 10.75
CA GLN A 138 1.02 -9.82 11.82
C GLN A 138 0.55 -11.26 11.52
N HIS A 139 -0.29 -11.47 10.50
CA HIS A 139 -0.88 -12.78 10.20
C HIS A 139 -0.74 -13.16 8.72
N GLY A 140 0.03 -14.21 8.47
CA GLY A 140 0.26 -14.70 7.11
C GLY A 140 1.39 -13.97 6.40
N SER A 141 1.64 -14.35 5.15
CA SER A 141 2.68 -13.72 4.33
C SER A 141 2.09 -12.59 3.51
N HIS A 142 2.60 -11.38 3.71
CA HIS A 142 2.23 -10.20 2.92
C HIS A 142 3.37 -9.84 1.98
N LYS A 143 3.01 -9.36 0.79
CA LYS A 143 3.96 -8.71 -0.11
C LYS A 143 3.91 -7.21 0.09
N VAL A 144 5.03 -6.54 -0.16
CA VAL A 144 5.08 -5.08 -0.28
C VAL A 144 5.72 -4.71 -1.61
N ARG A 145 5.16 -3.70 -2.28
CA ARG A 145 5.70 -3.16 -3.53
C ARG A 145 5.88 -1.66 -3.40
N PHE A 146 7.09 -1.20 -3.69
CA PHE A 146 7.45 0.19 -3.87
C PHE A 146 7.29 0.53 -5.35
N LEU A 147 6.48 1.54 -5.65
CA LEU A 147 6.32 2.11 -6.99
C LEU A 147 6.94 3.49 -6.97
N MET A 148 7.87 3.74 -7.89
CA MET A 148 8.64 4.97 -7.95
C MET A 148 8.54 5.55 -9.36
N LYS A 149 8.28 6.86 -9.45
CA LYS A 149 8.31 7.60 -10.71
C LYS A 149 9.42 8.62 -10.62
N ALA A 150 10.29 8.64 -11.63
CA ALA A 150 11.31 9.66 -11.77
C ALA A 150 10.74 10.90 -12.48
N TRP A 151 11.36 12.05 -12.28
CA TRP A 151 10.98 13.32 -12.92
C TRP A 151 11.04 13.31 -14.45
N ASN A 152 11.82 12.40 -15.04
CA ASN A 152 11.83 12.17 -16.49
C ASN A 152 10.67 11.29 -16.99
N GLY A 153 9.75 10.90 -16.10
CA GLY A 153 8.59 10.07 -16.39
C GLY A 153 8.85 8.56 -16.34
N SER A 154 10.10 8.11 -16.17
CA SER A 154 10.40 6.68 -16.05
C SER A 154 9.85 6.09 -14.75
N GLU A 155 9.32 4.88 -14.84
CA GLU A 155 8.70 4.17 -13.71
C GLU A 155 9.56 2.96 -13.31
N HIS A 156 9.69 2.76 -12.00
CA HIS A 156 10.53 1.75 -11.39
C HIS A 156 9.79 1.09 -10.24
N TRP A 157 10.12 -0.17 -9.94
CA TRP A 157 9.49 -0.88 -8.84
C TRP A 157 10.46 -1.82 -8.13
N ALA A 158 10.21 -2.00 -6.83
CA ALA A 158 10.84 -3.01 -6.00
C ALA A 158 9.75 -3.74 -5.20
N GLU A 159 9.73 -5.06 -5.24
CA GLU A 159 8.77 -5.90 -4.54
C GLU A 159 9.49 -6.91 -3.65
N TYR A 160 8.89 -7.18 -2.50
CA TYR A 160 9.37 -8.17 -1.54
C TYR A 160 8.24 -9.16 -1.29
N SER A 161 8.54 -10.46 -1.44
CA SER A 161 7.53 -11.52 -1.34
C SER A 161 7.08 -11.80 0.10
N SER A 162 7.83 -11.33 1.08
CA SER A 162 7.48 -11.37 2.50
C SER A 162 7.81 -10.02 3.16
N PHE A 163 6.83 -9.46 3.85
CA PHE A 163 6.90 -8.20 4.58
C PHE A 163 6.03 -8.29 5.84
N SER A 164 6.58 -7.91 6.98
CA SER A 164 5.81 -7.69 8.21
C SER A 164 6.46 -6.66 9.11
N VAL A 165 5.62 -6.09 9.98
CA VAL A 165 6.00 -5.10 10.99
C VAL A 165 5.66 -5.68 12.35
N GLY A 166 6.64 -5.67 13.27
CA GLY A 166 6.48 -6.13 14.64
C GLY A 166 5.52 -5.27 15.47
N PRO A 167 5.18 -5.70 16.70
CA PRO A 167 4.38 -4.90 17.61
C PRO A 167 5.15 -3.67 18.10
N GLU A 168 4.45 -2.72 18.72
CA GLU A 168 5.07 -1.55 19.37
C GLU A 168 6.09 -1.95 20.44
N SER A 169 5.86 -3.05 21.17
CA SER A 169 6.78 -3.56 22.19
C SER A 169 8.13 -4.02 21.63
N ASP A 170 8.24 -4.20 20.31
CA ASP A 170 9.49 -4.43 19.58
C ASP A 170 9.78 -3.27 18.59
N ASN A 171 9.29 -2.07 18.93
CA ASN A 171 9.50 -0.83 18.18
C ASN A 171 9.17 -0.98 16.68
N TYR A 172 8.12 -1.74 16.37
CA TYR A 172 7.67 -1.99 15.00
C TYR A 172 8.75 -2.55 14.08
N ARG A 173 9.57 -3.49 14.58
CA ARG A 173 10.68 -4.11 13.82
C ARG A 173 10.25 -4.59 12.44
N LEU A 174 11.03 -4.25 11.42
CA LEU A 174 10.85 -4.71 10.05
C LEU A 174 11.30 -6.16 9.89
N SER A 175 10.48 -6.97 9.24
CA SER A 175 10.90 -8.25 8.64
C SER A 175 10.57 -8.23 7.15
N VAL A 176 11.58 -8.38 6.29
CA VAL A 176 11.42 -8.32 4.84
C VAL A 176 12.36 -9.28 4.12
N SER A 177 11.87 -9.95 3.06
CA SER A 177 12.68 -10.85 2.23
C SER A 177 12.08 -11.08 0.85
N GLY A 178 12.85 -11.74 -0.02
CA GLY A 178 12.39 -12.16 -1.34
C GLY A 178 12.25 -11.01 -2.34
N PHE A 179 13.30 -10.19 -2.42
CA PHE A 179 13.37 -9.06 -3.36
C PHE A 179 13.24 -9.50 -4.82
N SER A 180 12.49 -8.69 -5.58
CA SER A 180 12.44 -8.64 -7.03
C SER A 180 12.23 -7.18 -7.45
N GLY A 181 12.68 -6.79 -8.64
CA GLY A 181 12.59 -5.38 -9.04
C GLY A 181 12.65 -5.18 -10.55
N SER A 182 12.34 -3.95 -10.98
CA SER A 182 12.63 -3.50 -12.34
C SER A 182 14.13 -3.54 -12.62
N ALA A 183 14.51 -3.62 -13.91
CA ALA A 183 15.90 -3.75 -14.31
C ALA A 183 16.79 -2.64 -13.71
N GLY A 184 17.84 -3.04 -12.99
CA GLY A 184 18.84 -2.13 -12.42
C GLY A 184 18.45 -1.44 -11.11
N ILE A 185 17.20 -1.54 -10.63
CA ILE A 185 16.73 -0.77 -9.45
C ILE A 185 17.55 -1.03 -8.18
N GLY A 186 18.10 -2.24 -8.04
CA GLY A 186 18.87 -2.66 -6.87
C GLY A 186 18.01 -2.88 -5.63
N ASP A 187 18.50 -3.71 -4.70
CA ASP A 187 17.82 -4.00 -3.43
C ASP A 187 18.29 -3.06 -2.32
N CYS A 188 17.48 -2.04 -2.01
CA CYS A 188 17.78 -1.12 -0.90
C CYS A 188 17.07 -1.46 0.41
N PHE A 189 16.00 -2.27 0.39
CA PHE A 189 15.15 -2.44 1.57
C PHE A 189 15.51 -3.70 2.36
N SER A 190 16.05 -4.75 1.72
CA SER A 190 16.49 -5.95 2.44
C SER A 190 17.62 -5.66 3.44
N ALA A 191 18.46 -4.67 3.16
CA ALA A 191 19.50 -4.22 4.09
C ALA A 191 18.93 -3.64 5.41
N LEU A 192 17.66 -3.25 5.42
CA LEU A 192 16.96 -2.74 6.60
C LEU A 192 16.21 -3.85 7.36
N ASN A 193 16.28 -5.10 6.89
CA ASN A 193 15.65 -6.23 7.56
C ASN A 193 16.14 -6.36 9.00
N GLY A 194 15.20 -6.56 9.92
CA GLY A 194 15.47 -6.66 11.36
C GLY A 194 15.65 -5.32 12.06
N GLN A 195 15.62 -4.17 11.38
CA GLN A 195 15.74 -2.87 12.06
C GLN A 195 14.44 -2.43 12.73
N GLN A 196 14.57 -1.66 13.80
CA GLN A 196 13.46 -1.02 14.49
C GLN A 196 13.12 0.31 13.83
N PHE A 197 11.88 0.78 14.01
CA PHE A 197 11.47 2.06 13.45
C PHE A 197 12.03 3.21 14.28
N THR A 198 12.52 4.26 13.61
CA THR A 198 13.14 5.43 14.25
C THR A 198 12.47 6.71 13.78
N THR A 199 12.24 7.63 14.71
CA THR A 199 11.69 8.98 14.49
C THR A 199 12.56 10.02 15.19
N LYS A 200 12.26 11.30 14.98
CA LYS A 200 13.06 12.40 15.56
C LYS A 200 13.10 12.43 17.09
N ASP A 201 12.14 11.79 17.76
CA ASP A 201 11.98 11.74 19.21
C ASP A 201 12.07 10.32 19.79
N ALA A 202 12.30 9.30 18.95
CA ALA A 202 12.54 7.93 19.37
C ALA A 202 13.63 7.29 18.50
N ASP A 203 14.83 7.18 19.05
CA ASP A 203 16.03 6.71 18.38
C ASP A 203 16.26 5.21 18.62
N HIS A 204 15.99 4.40 17.60
CA HIS A 204 16.16 2.95 17.61
C HIS A 204 17.02 2.46 16.45
N ASP A 205 17.77 3.37 15.82
CA ASP A 205 18.66 3.01 14.72
C ASP A 205 20.02 2.55 15.23
N THR A 206 20.91 2.17 14.32
CA THR A 206 22.24 1.62 14.69
C THR A 206 23.36 2.65 14.59
N TYR A 207 23.05 3.89 14.23
CA TYR A 207 24.00 4.98 14.12
C TYR A 207 24.24 5.62 15.51
N PRO A 208 25.44 6.17 15.81
CA PRO A 208 25.68 6.83 17.09
C PRO A 208 24.89 8.12 17.32
N GLY A 209 24.18 8.63 16.31
CA GLY A 209 23.24 9.72 16.45
C GLY A 209 21.94 9.38 15.73
N ASN A 210 20.98 10.30 15.74
CA ASN A 210 19.64 9.97 15.26
C ASN A 210 19.51 10.20 13.74
N CYS A 211 19.42 9.12 12.96
CA CYS A 211 19.25 9.17 11.50
C CYS A 211 17.99 9.93 11.08
N ALA A 212 16.88 9.81 11.82
CA ALA A 212 15.65 10.54 11.54
C ALA A 212 15.82 12.06 11.63
N VAL A 213 16.68 12.55 12.52
CA VAL A 213 17.03 13.97 12.63
C VAL A 213 17.92 14.42 11.47
N PHE A 214 18.96 13.64 11.14
CA PHE A 214 19.89 13.99 10.05
C PHE A 214 19.24 13.97 8.66
N PHE A 215 18.39 12.97 8.40
CA PHE A 215 17.79 12.73 7.09
C PHE A 215 16.32 13.16 6.97
N ARG A 216 15.77 13.82 8.00
CA ARG A 216 14.45 14.48 7.98
C ARG A 216 13.31 13.53 7.61
N GLY A 217 13.03 12.56 8.47
CA GLY A 217 11.89 11.66 8.28
C GLY A 217 11.86 10.60 9.35
N ALA A 218 11.14 9.51 9.10
CA ALA A 218 11.13 8.35 9.96
C ALA A 218 11.15 7.07 9.13
N TRP A 219 11.93 6.09 9.57
CA TRP A 219 12.10 4.84 8.83
C TRP A 219 12.72 3.75 9.69
N TRP A 220 12.82 2.56 9.12
CA TRP A 220 13.64 1.47 9.64
C TRP A 220 15.12 1.72 9.31
N PHE A 221 15.73 2.69 9.98
CA PHE A 221 17.09 3.11 9.72
C PHE A 221 18.13 2.09 10.22
N THR A 222 19.25 1.99 9.50
CA THR A 222 20.50 1.34 9.94
C THR A 222 21.50 2.43 10.34
N ALA A 223 22.50 2.71 9.50
CA ALA A 223 23.48 3.80 9.64
C ALA A 223 23.80 4.43 8.27
N CYS A 224 22.87 5.12 7.60
CA CYS A 224 21.48 5.34 7.99
C CYS A 224 20.48 4.65 7.04
N HIS A 225 20.60 4.82 5.73
CA HIS A 225 19.68 4.17 4.79
C HIS A 225 20.23 4.01 3.37
N CYS A 226 19.69 3.02 2.65
CA CYS A 226 19.75 2.94 1.18
C CYS A 226 18.49 3.51 0.54
N THR A 227 17.33 3.33 1.18
CA THR A 227 16.05 3.90 0.77
C THR A 227 15.41 4.69 1.91
N HIS A 228 14.84 5.86 1.58
CA HIS A 228 14.14 6.71 2.53
C HIS A 228 12.90 7.34 1.87
N PRO A 229 11.78 6.60 1.80
CA PRO A 229 10.57 7.10 1.14
C PRO A 229 9.82 8.18 1.95
N ASN A 230 10.18 8.34 3.23
CA ASN A 230 9.59 9.29 4.18
C ASN A 230 10.39 10.59 4.33
N GLY A 231 11.39 10.83 3.48
CA GLY A 231 12.15 12.07 3.48
C GLY A 231 11.39 13.26 2.93
N GLU A 232 12.09 14.37 2.83
CA GLU A 232 11.59 15.63 2.30
C GLU A 232 11.19 15.47 0.82
N TYR A 233 9.98 15.88 0.47
CA TYR A 233 9.56 15.89 -0.93
C TYR A 233 10.11 17.15 -1.61
N ARG A 234 10.71 17.02 -2.81
CA ARG A 234 11.15 18.18 -3.61
C ARG A 234 10.69 18.03 -5.03
N ASP A 235 10.11 19.11 -5.56
CA ASP A 235 9.65 19.14 -6.95
C ASP A 235 10.82 19.02 -7.94
N ALA A 236 10.49 18.76 -9.22
CA ALA A 236 11.43 18.59 -10.32
C ALA A 236 12.59 19.61 -10.35
N SER A 237 12.30 20.88 -10.04
CA SER A 237 13.29 21.97 -10.06
C SER A 237 14.37 21.86 -8.98
N LYS A 238 14.13 21.05 -7.94
CA LYS A 238 15.01 20.78 -6.80
C LYS A 238 15.24 19.28 -6.59
N ALA A 239 14.97 18.48 -7.62
CA ALA A 239 15.08 17.03 -7.58
C ALA A 239 16.51 16.54 -7.39
N THR A 240 17.48 17.33 -7.85
CA THR A 240 18.92 17.03 -7.73
C THR A 240 19.64 18.06 -6.88
N GLY A 241 20.56 17.57 -6.03
CA GLY A 241 21.46 18.41 -5.25
C GLY A 241 21.21 18.34 -3.75
N ASP A 242 21.66 19.38 -3.04
CA ASP A 242 21.66 19.44 -1.59
C ASP A 242 20.27 19.68 -0.98
N PRO A 243 20.07 19.31 0.30
CA PRO A 243 21.00 18.55 1.15
C PRO A 243 21.05 17.05 0.81
N TYR A 244 22.25 16.48 0.94
CA TYR A 244 22.56 15.06 0.74
C TYR A 244 21.57 14.13 1.46
N ALA A 245 20.96 13.22 0.70
CA ALA A 245 20.14 12.10 1.19
C ALA A 245 18.91 12.43 2.05
N GLN A 246 18.49 13.70 2.13
CA GLN A 246 17.28 14.09 2.90
C GLN A 246 15.97 13.96 2.11
N GLY A 247 16.03 13.61 0.83
CA GLY A 247 14.86 13.53 -0.05
C GLY A 247 14.05 12.23 0.07
N VAL A 248 13.13 12.00 -0.87
CA VAL A 248 12.52 10.68 -1.12
C VAL A 248 13.52 9.83 -1.90
N ILE A 249 14.31 8.99 -1.21
CA ILE A 249 15.52 8.36 -1.77
C ILE A 249 15.34 6.88 -2.12
N TRP A 250 15.92 6.48 -3.26
CA TRP A 250 16.32 5.11 -3.58
C TRP A 250 17.74 5.09 -4.20
N SER A 251 18.77 4.82 -3.38
CA SER A 251 20.13 5.21 -3.72
C SER A 251 20.85 4.32 -4.74
N LEU A 252 20.55 3.02 -4.81
CA LEU A 252 21.30 2.11 -5.69
C LEU A 252 21.17 2.44 -7.19
N TYR A 253 20.04 3.01 -7.61
CA TYR A 253 19.81 3.39 -9.00
C TYR A 253 19.89 4.91 -9.22
N PHE A 254 19.29 5.71 -8.32
CA PHE A 254 19.19 7.16 -8.51
C PHE A 254 20.28 7.96 -7.79
N GLY A 255 20.98 7.33 -6.84
CA GLY A 255 21.94 8.01 -5.95
C GLY A 255 21.28 8.79 -4.82
N TYR A 256 22.11 9.29 -3.91
CA TYR A 256 21.68 10.01 -2.70
C TYR A 256 21.32 11.50 -2.93
N TYR A 257 21.65 12.03 -4.10
CA TYR A 257 21.36 13.42 -4.46
C TYR A 257 20.09 13.56 -5.29
N TYR A 258 19.37 12.47 -5.56
CA TYR A 258 18.15 12.47 -6.36
C TYR A 258 16.94 12.14 -5.49
N THR A 259 15.91 12.98 -5.54
CA THR A 259 14.61 12.69 -4.93
C THR A 259 13.55 12.41 -5.98
N HIS A 260 12.70 11.44 -5.67
CA HIS A 260 11.45 11.16 -6.36
C HIS A 260 10.40 12.23 -6.09
#